data_AF-A0A430L1C9-F1
#
_entry.id   AF-A0A430L1C9-F1
#
_cell.length_a   1.000
_cell.length_b   1.000
_cell.length_c   1.000
_cell.angle_alpha   90.00
_cell.angle_beta   90.00
_cell.angle_gamma   90.00
#
_symmetry.space_group_name_H-M   'P 1'
#
loop_
_entity.id
_entity.type
_entity.pdbx_description
1 polymer ?
#
loop_
_entity_poly.entity_id
_entity_poly.type
_entity_poly.pdbx_seq_one_letter_code
_entity_poly.pdbx_strand_id
1 'polypeptide(L)'
;MADSAEGSASEQQQQQQPKRNRMVDSVGEKAQEVFKEDYAQAKEHVAHAAKSKAYLYPIKGIIYLLTHRSLWAPFLSKLGPLILLSTGVIGGMFAFTYLPQLAVLVFVNGPLAVITTSLLVLNESTTLINIISRNYLLQDALLDTFDGTLLARGDTQIVSEGREVKSGSDPMQKLGKILKSPFERFSPKAIIRYIMYLPLNAIPVVGTAIFIVIQGRNRGKGVHDRYFQLKRWSAPKRSDWLNKNVGPYTAFGLVATLLEMIPVASMFFTFTNTGESFKYYRGEYQLTP
;
A
#
# COMPACT_ATOMS: atom_id res chain seq x y z
N MET A 1 87.92 26.00 13.03
CA MET A 1 86.79 26.39 12.17
C MET A 1 85.78 25.25 12.27
N ALA A 2 84.54 25.57 12.64
CA ALA A 2 83.43 24.68 13.04
C ALA A 2 83.66 23.95 14.39
N ASP A 3 82.69 23.80 15.30
CA ASP A 3 81.24 23.85 15.16
C ASP A 3 80.57 24.20 16.50
N SER A 4 79.33 24.67 16.41
CA SER A 4 78.56 25.40 17.41
C SER A 4 77.59 24.52 18.21
N ALA A 5 77.45 24.87 19.49
CA ALA A 5 76.24 24.93 20.31
C ALA A 5 75.24 23.76 20.27
N GLU A 6 75.27 22.96 21.33
CA GLU A 6 74.13 22.17 21.83
C GLU A 6 73.00 23.11 22.31
N GLY A 7 71.81 22.95 21.75
CA GLY A 7 70.60 23.67 22.13
C GLY A 7 69.40 22.73 22.25
N SER A 8 69.05 22.39 23.49
CA SER A 8 67.69 22.20 24.03
C SER A 8 66.59 21.72 23.07
N ALA A 9 66.28 20.43 23.13
CA ALA A 9 65.07 19.83 22.58
C ALA A 9 64.20 19.26 23.70
N SER A 10 63.35 20.10 24.29
CA SER A 10 62.18 19.63 25.05
C SER A 10 61.26 20.82 25.34
N GLU A 11 59.96 20.57 25.21
CA GLU A 11 58.84 21.49 25.49
C GLU A 11 58.44 22.45 24.37
N GLN A 12 57.70 21.91 23.39
CA GLN A 12 56.42 22.49 22.94
C GLN A 12 55.74 21.55 21.95
N GLN A 13 54.89 20.66 22.47
CA GLN A 13 53.81 20.03 21.68
C GLN A 13 52.73 19.51 22.63
N GLN A 14 52.01 20.44 23.27
CA GLN A 14 50.72 20.14 23.88
C GLN A 14 49.58 20.46 22.91
N GLN A 15 48.76 19.43 22.68
CA GLN A 15 47.31 19.48 22.50
C GLN A 15 46.77 20.13 21.21
N GLN A 16 46.57 19.28 20.19
CA GLN A 16 45.49 19.52 19.23
C GLN A 16 45.00 18.24 18.55
N GLN A 17 44.67 17.19 19.31
CA GLN A 17 43.93 16.03 18.76
C GLN A 17 43.18 15.22 19.84
N PRO A 18 41.99 15.68 20.29
CA PRO A 18 40.98 14.71 20.74
C PRO A 18 39.55 15.00 20.26
N LYS A 19 39.30 16.13 19.58
CA LYS A 19 37.93 16.52 19.20
C LYS A 19 37.33 15.70 18.04
N ARG A 20 38.16 15.17 17.14
CA ARG A 20 37.67 14.48 15.92
C ARG A 20 37.15 13.07 16.21
N ASN A 21 37.80 12.31 17.09
CA ASN A 21 37.33 10.97 17.47
C ASN A 21 36.00 11.04 18.22
N ARG A 22 35.86 11.97 19.18
CA ARG A 22 34.64 12.13 19.98
C ARG A 22 33.38 12.46 19.15
N MET A 23 33.55 13.19 18.04
CA MET A 23 32.45 13.45 17.10
C MET A 23 32.08 12.24 16.26
N VAL A 24 33.06 11.44 15.80
CA VAL A 24 32.78 10.21 15.04
C VAL A 24 32.15 9.15 15.93
N ASP A 25 32.62 9.02 17.17
CA ASP A 25 32.07 8.08 18.15
C ASP A 25 30.63 8.44 18.54
N SER A 26 30.36 9.72 18.80
CA SER A 26 29.00 10.19 19.12
C SER A 26 28.01 10.12 17.93
N VAL A 27 28.51 10.18 16.69
CA VAL A 27 27.69 9.93 15.49
C VAL A 27 27.41 8.43 15.33
N GLY A 28 28.40 7.57 15.61
CA GLY A 28 28.24 6.12 15.61
C GLY A 28 27.26 5.62 16.69
N GLU A 29 27.35 6.15 17.90
CA GLU A 29 26.44 5.86 19.01
C GLU A 29 25.00 6.28 18.69
N LYS A 30 24.81 7.51 18.19
CA LYS A 30 23.49 7.99 17.75
C LYS A 30 22.92 7.17 16.60
N ALA A 31 23.75 6.76 15.64
CA ALA A 31 23.32 5.88 14.56
C ALA A 31 22.86 4.52 15.12
N GLN A 32 23.62 3.92 16.04
CA GLN A 32 23.26 2.66 16.68
C GLN A 32 22.00 2.78 17.55
N GLU A 33 21.80 3.90 18.22
CA GLU A 33 20.60 4.21 19.00
C GLU A 33 19.36 4.29 18.10
N VAL A 34 19.44 5.07 17.00
CA VAL A 34 18.38 5.14 16.00
C VAL A 34 18.09 3.77 15.39
N PHE A 35 19.11 2.98 15.05
CA PHE A 35 18.91 1.61 14.55
C PHE A 35 18.24 0.68 15.57
N LYS A 36 18.56 0.81 16.86
CA LYS A 36 17.94 0.02 17.93
C LYS A 36 16.50 0.44 18.18
N GLU A 37 16.23 1.75 18.18
CA GLU A 37 14.87 2.29 18.29
C GLU A 37 14.01 1.87 17.09
N ASP A 38 14.52 2.02 15.86
CA ASP A 38 13.84 1.60 14.64
C ASP A 38 13.59 0.08 14.62
N TYR A 39 14.56 -0.73 15.07
CA TYR A 39 14.41 -2.18 15.18
C TYR A 39 13.38 -2.58 16.25
N ALA A 40 13.40 -1.92 17.42
CA ALA A 40 12.44 -2.18 18.49
C ALA A 40 11.02 -1.79 18.06
N GLN A 41 10.84 -0.62 17.44
CA GLN A 41 9.56 -0.19 16.86
C GLN A 41 9.10 -1.14 15.75
N ALA A 42 9.99 -1.56 14.84
CA ALA A 42 9.66 -2.52 13.80
C ALA A 42 9.20 -3.87 14.40
N LYS A 43 9.89 -4.38 15.42
CA LYS A 43 9.54 -5.63 16.10
C LYS A 43 8.20 -5.53 16.83
N GLU A 44 7.94 -4.41 17.50
CA GLU A 44 6.65 -4.13 18.15
C GLU A 44 5.51 -4.06 17.12
N HIS A 45 5.71 -3.34 16.00
CA HIS A 45 4.74 -3.25 14.93
C HIS A 45 4.45 -4.60 14.26
N VAL A 46 5.46 -5.45 14.08
CA VAL A 46 5.32 -6.82 13.55
C VAL A 46 4.58 -7.72 14.56
N ALA A 47 4.90 -7.62 15.86
CA ALA A 47 4.21 -8.37 16.89
C ALA A 47 2.73 -7.95 17.01
N HIS A 48 2.44 -6.65 16.95
CA HIS A 48 1.07 -6.12 16.89
C HIS A 48 0.35 -6.55 15.61
N ALA A 49 1.03 -6.52 14.45
CA ALA A 49 0.51 -7.02 13.19
C ALA A 49 0.13 -8.51 13.28
N ALA A 50 0.99 -9.36 13.84
CA ALA A 50 0.71 -10.78 14.00
C ALA A 50 -0.44 -11.05 15.00
N LYS A 51 -0.45 -10.36 16.15
CA LYS A 51 -1.51 -10.49 17.17
C LYS A 51 -2.87 -9.98 16.69
N SER A 52 -2.88 -8.95 15.83
CA SER A 52 -4.12 -8.35 15.30
C SER A 52 -4.98 -9.30 14.49
N LYS A 53 -4.39 -10.35 13.89
CA LYS A 53 -5.06 -11.18 12.87
C LYS A 53 -5.61 -10.37 11.69
N ALA A 54 -5.18 -9.13 11.51
CA ALA A 54 -5.66 -8.24 10.45
C ALA A 54 -5.33 -8.78 9.05
N TYR A 55 -4.26 -9.57 8.93
CA TYR A 55 -3.87 -10.28 7.72
C TYR A 55 -4.90 -11.33 7.24
N LEU A 56 -5.83 -11.78 8.10
CA LEU A 56 -6.89 -12.73 7.70
C LEU A 56 -8.06 -12.05 6.98
N TYR A 57 -8.22 -10.73 7.11
CA TYR A 57 -9.39 -10.02 6.61
C TYR A 57 -9.50 -9.96 5.09
N PRO A 58 -8.41 -9.83 4.30
CA PRO A 58 -8.48 -9.98 2.85
C PRO A 58 -9.08 -11.35 2.44
N ILE A 59 -8.72 -12.42 3.15
CA ILE A 59 -9.23 -13.78 2.91
C ILE A 59 -10.71 -13.87 3.30
N LYS A 60 -11.09 -13.33 4.47
CA LYS A 60 -12.50 -13.22 4.86
C LYS A 60 -13.31 -12.43 3.82
N GLY A 61 -12.71 -11.39 3.25
CA GLY A 61 -13.23 -10.59 2.13
C GLY A 61 -13.71 -11.45 0.98
N ILE A 62 -12.85 -12.38 0.57
CA ILE A 62 -13.14 -13.31 -0.53
C ILE A 62 -14.35 -14.15 -0.19
N ILE A 63 -14.32 -14.81 0.97
CA ILE A 63 -15.40 -15.69 1.42
C ILE A 63 -16.73 -14.91 1.49
N TYR A 64 -16.72 -13.73 2.12
CA TYR A 64 -17.91 -12.92 2.29
C TYR A 64 -18.51 -12.45 0.97
N LEU A 65 -17.68 -11.96 0.04
CA LEU A 65 -18.17 -11.54 -1.27
C LEU A 65 -18.75 -12.75 -2.01
N LEU A 66 -18.09 -13.91 -1.99
CA LEU A 66 -18.57 -15.13 -2.63
C LEU A 66 -19.90 -15.63 -2.06
N THR A 67 -20.14 -15.50 -0.75
CA THR A 67 -21.40 -15.92 -0.12
C THR A 67 -22.53 -14.90 -0.27
N HIS A 68 -22.24 -13.64 -0.61
CA HIS A 68 -23.23 -12.56 -0.73
C HIS A 68 -23.40 -12.12 -2.18
N ARG A 69 -24.22 -12.86 -2.94
CA ARG A 69 -24.48 -12.61 -4.37
C ARG A 69 -24.97 -11.19 -4.69
N SER A 70 -25.72 -10.55 -3.81
CA SER A 70 -26.20 -9.18 -4.01
C SER A 70 -25.04 -8.20 -4.22
N LEU A 71 -23.90 -8.43 -3.54
CA LEU A 71 -22.72 -7.57 -3.61
C LEU A 71 -21.90 -7.75 -4.91
N TRP A 72 -22.29 -8.65 -5.80
CA TRP A 72 -21.60 -8.85 -7.08
C TRP A 72 -21.98 -7.79 -8.12
N ALA A 73 -23.13 -7.15 -7.97
CA ALA A 73 -23.64 -6.20 -8.96
C ALA A 73 -22.65 -5.06 -9.28
N PRO A 74 -22.01 -4.39 -8.30
CA PRO A 74 -21.00 -3.36 -8.59
C PRO A 74 -19.80 -3.90 -9.38
N PHE A 75 -19.30 -5.09 -9.04
CA PHE A 75 -18.19 -5.73 -9.74
C PHE A 75 -18.55 -6.07 -11.19
N LEU A 76 -19.69 -6.76 -11.39
CA LEU A 76 -20.15 -7.18 -12.70
C LEU A 76 -20.39 -5.98 -13.64
N SER A 77 -20.90 -4.87 -13.10
CA SER A 77 -21.12 -3.63 -13.88
C SER A 77 -19.84 -3.02 -14.47
N LYS A 78 -18.67 -3.36 -13.91
CA LYS A 78 -17.37 -2.82 -14.33
C LYS A 78 -16.52 -3.81 -15.12
N LEU A 79 -16.97 -5.06 -15.30
CA LEU A 79 -16.20 -6.09 -16.01
C LEU A 79 -15.81 -5.67 -17.44
N GLY A 80 -16.76 -5.15 -18.23
CA GLY A 80 -16.48 -4.70 -19.60
C GLY A 80 -15.37 -3.64 -19.67
N PRO A 81 -15.51 -2.50 -18.98
CA PRO A 81 -14.46 -1.48 -18.90
C PRO A 81 -13.12 -2.00 -18.36
N LEU A 82 -13.14 -2.93 -17.39
CA LEU A 82 -11.93 -3.53 -16.84
C LEU A 82 -11.21 -4.42 -17.84
N ILE A 83 -11.94 -5.23 -18.61
CA ILE A 83 -11.36 -6.10 -19.65
C ILE A 83 -10.72 -5.24 -20.74
N LEU A 84 -11.41 -4.18 -21.17
CA LEU A 84 -10.88 -3.26 -22.17
C LEU A 84 -9.60 -2.57 -21.69
N LEU A 85 -9.61 -2.02 -20.46
CA LEU A 85 -8.44 -1.41 -19.85
C LEU A 85 -7.28 -2.41 -19.74
N SER A 86 -7.55 -3.61 -19.25
CA SER A 86 -6.52 -4.63 -19.02
C SER A 86 -5.87 -5.08 -20.34
N THR A 87 -6.68 -5.33 -21.36
CA THR A 87 -6.20 -5.72 -22.69
C THR A 87 -5.36 -4.61 -23.31
N GLY A 88 -5.83 -3.36 -23.23
CA GLY A 88 -5.10 -2.20 -23.77
C GLY A 88 -3.77 -1.96 -23.07
N VAL A 89 -3.74 -2.03 -21.73
CA VAL A 89 -2.50 -1.82 -20.96
C VAL A 89 -1.53 -2.97 -21.16
N ILE A 90 -1.96 -4.23 -21.06
CA ILE A 90 -1.07 -5.39 -21.27
C ILE A 90 -0.51 -5.37 -22.69
N GLY A 91 -1.36 -5.17 -23.70
CA GLY A 91 -0.92 -5.10 -25.09
C GLY A 91 0.10 -3.99 -25.32
N GLY A 92 -0.17 -2.79 -24.79
CA GLY A 92 0.77 -1.66 -24.87
C GLY A 92 2.10 -1.94 -24.17
N MET A 93 2.07 -2.45 -22.94
CA MET A 93 3.28 -2.78 -22.18
C MET A 93 4.12 -3.83 -22.91
N PHE A 94 3.52 -4.92 -23.39
CA PHE A 94 4.26 -5.91 -24.18
C PHE A 94 4.82 -5.33 -25.49
N ALA A 95 4.09 -4.45 -26.17
CA ALA A 95 4.57 -3.85 -27.40
C ALA A 95 5.78 -2.91 -27.18
N PHE A 96 5.78 -2.14 -26.08
CA PHE A 96 6.77 -1.08 -25.87
C PHE A 96 7.89 -1.43 -24.89
N THR A 97 7.66 -2.29 -23.90
CA THR A 97 8.64 -2.54 -22.82
C THR A 97 9.30 -3.92 -22.91
N TYR A 98 8.62 -4.92 -23.47
CA TYR A 98 9.10 -6.30 -23.46
C TYR A 98 10.45 -6.47 -24.18
N LEU A 99 10.58 -6.00 -25.43
CA LEU A 99 11.83 -6.15 -26.18
C LEU A 99 13.00 -5.37 -25.55
N PRO A 100 12.85 -4.10 -25.15
CA PRO A 100 13.89 -3.39 -24.40
C PRO A 100 14.31 -4.08 -23.09
N GLN A 101 13.34 -4.54 -22.29
CA GLN A 101 13.64 -5.22 -21.02
C GLN A 101 14.29 -6.59 -21.26
N LEU A 102 13.82 -7.38 -22.22
CA LEU A 102 14.41 -8.66 -22.59
C LEU A 102 15.85 -8.50 -23.05
N ALA A 103 16.14 -7.47 -23.85
CA ALA A 103 17.48 -7.18 -24.31
C ALA A 103 18.46 -6.95 -23.14
N VAL A 104 18.02 -6.34 -22.04
CA VAL A 104 18.87 -6.17 -20.85
C VAL A 104 18.93 -7.46 -20.02
N LEU A 105 17.78 -8.09 -19.75
CA LEU A 105 17.70 -9.24 -18.85
C LEU A 105 18.33 -10.50 -19.44
N VAL A 106 18.44 -10.64 -20.77
CA VAL A 106 19.10 -11.80 -21.41
C VAL A 106 20.57 -11.90 -21.03
N PHE A 107 21.23 -10.78 -20.75
CA PHE A 107 22.62 -10.76 -20.30
C PHE A 107 22.81 -11.31 -18.88
N VAL A 108 21.79 -11.21 -18.03
CA VAL A 108 21.84 -11.65 -16.63
C VAL A 108 21.23 -13.04 -16.45
N ASN A 109 20.08 -13.28 -17.07
CA ASN A 109 19.26 -14.47 -16.85
C ASN A 109 19.35 -15.49 -18.00
N GLY A 110 20.06 -15.17 -19.10
CA GLY A 110 20.20 -16.06 -20.24
C GLY A 110 18.85 -16.46 -20.87
N PRO A 111 18.65 -17.72 -21.29
CA PRO A 111 17.40 -18.17 -21.90
C PRO A 111 16.16 -18.01 -21.02
N LEU A 112 16.32 -18.01 -19.68
CA LEU A 112 15.22 -17.80 -18.74
C LEU A 112 14.70 -16.35 -18.78
N ALA A 113 15.43 -15.43 -19.41
CA ALA A 113 15.04 -14.03 -19.54
C ALA A 113 13.68 -13.87 -20.23
N VAL A 114 13.34 -14.73 -21.18
CA VAL A 114 12.03 -14.71 -21.86
C VAL A 114 10.88 -14.83 -20.85
N ILE A 115 11.00 -15.77 -19.91
CA ILE A 115 9.99 -16.01 -18.88
C ILE A 115 10.04 -14.90 -17.82
N THR A 116 11.23 -14.55 -17.32
CA THR A 116 11.35 -13.53 -16.27
C THR A 116 10.90 -12.15 -16.74
N THR A 117 11.20 -11.78 -17.98
CA THR A 117 10.75 -10.51 -18.58
C THR A 117 9.23 -10.53 -18.78
N SER A 118 8.65 -11.63 -19.25
CA SER A 118 7.18 -11.75 -19.38
C SER A 118 6.48 -11.54 -18.03
N LEU A 119 6.99 -12.16 -16.96
CA LEU A 119 6.45 -12.00 -15.61
C LEU A 119 6.61 -10.56 -15.10
N LEU A 120 7.75 -9.92 -15.35
CA LEU A 120 7.99 -8.54 -14.96
C LEU A 120 7.02 -7.57 -15.66
N VAL A 121 6.86 -7.70 -16.99
CA VAL A 121 5.92 -6.88 -17.78
C VAL A 121 4.49 -7.06 -17.29
N LEU A 122 4.06 -8.29 -16.97
CA LEU A 122 2.73 -8.57 -16.43
C LEU A 122 2.52 -7.92 -15.05
N ASN A 123 3.53 -7.95 -14.18
CA ASN A 123 3.47 -7.31 -12.86
C ASN A 123 3.40 -5.77 -12.97
N GLU A 124 4.20 -5.18 -13.84
CA GLU A 124 4.17 -3.74 -14.13
C GLU A 124 2.82 -3.32 -14.73
N SER A 125 2.30 -4.12 -15.66
CA SER A 125 0.98 -3.93 -16.25
C SER A 125 -0.12 -3.99 -15.19
N THR A 126 -0.07 -4.97 -14.29
CA THR A 126 -1.04 -5.11 -13.18
C THR A 126 -1.02 -3.89 -12.27
N THR A 127 0.17 -3.36 -11.98
CA THR A 127 0.33 -2.13 -11.20
C THR A 127 -0.34 -0.95 -11.89
N LEU A 128 -0.08 -0.75 -13.18
CA LEU A 128 -0.68 0.33 -13.97
C LEU A 128 -2.21 0.19 -14.07
N ILE A 129 -2.69 -1.02 -14.34
CA ILE A 129 -4.11 -1.36 -14.39
C ILE A 129 -4.79 -1.06 -13.04
N ASN A 130 -4.19 -1.46 -11.92
CA ASN A 130 -4.71 -1.17 -10.58
C ASN A 130 -4.77 0.33 -10.32
N ILE A 131 -3.75 1.09 -10.70
CA ILE A 131 -3.73 2.55 -10.54
C ILE A 131 -4.84 3.20 -11.37
N ILE A 132 -4.96 2.86 -12.67
CA ILE A 132 -5.95 3.50 -13.54
C ILE A 132 -7.37 3.09 -13.14
N SER A 133 -7.63 1.80 -12.98
CA SER A 133 -8.97 1.29 -12.66
C SER A 133 -9.51 1.86 -11.35
N ARG A 134 -8.71 1.87 -10.27
CA ARG A 134 -9.14 2.38 -8.96
C ARG A 134 -9.43 3.87 -8.98
N ASN A 135 -8.66 4.64 -9.73
CA ASN A 135 -8.80 6.09 -9.77
C ASN A 135 -9.90 6.57 -10.72
N TYR A 136 -10.25 5.80 -11.76
CA TYR A 136 -11.17 6.27 -12.81
C TYR A 136 -12.39 5.39 -13.02
N LEU A 137 -12.28 4.07 -12.90
CA LEU A 137 -13.36 3.14 -13.27
C LEU A 137 -14.14 2.61 -12.06
N LEU A 138 -13.44 2.41 -10.94
CA LEU A 138 -13.92 1.63 -9.81
C LEU A 138 -14.35 2.44 -8.60
N GLN A 139 -14.11 3.76 -8.55
CA GLN A 139 -14.40 4.58 -7.36
C GLN A 139 -15.83 4.38 -6.84
N ASP A 140 -16.82 4.57 -7.71
CA ASP A 140 -18.23 4.42 -7.34
C ASP A 140 -18.59 2.98 -7.01
N ALA A 141 -18.08 2.01 -7.78
CA ALA A 141 -18.38 0.59 -7.58
C ALA A 141 -17.78 0.04 -6.28
N LEU A 142 -16.58 0.49 -5.89
CA LEU A 142 -15.96 0.15 -4.62
C LEU A 142 -16.70 0.81 -3.47
N LEU A 143 -17.16 2.05 -3.65
CA LEU A 143 -17.97 2.73 -2.66
C LEU A 143 -19.34 2.06 -2.47
N ASP A 144 -19.98 1.63 -3.55
CA ASP A 144 -21.21 0.84 -3.54
C ASP A 144 -21.00 -0.50 -2.85
N THR A 145 -19.87 -1.17 -3.11
CA THR A 145 -19.52 -2.44 -2.45
C THR A 145 -19.31 -2.24 -0.95
N PHE A 146 -18.65 -1.15 -0.55
CA PHE A 146 -18.44 -0.81 0.85
C PHE A 146 -19.77 -0.50 1.56
N ASP A 147 -20.54 0.47 1.04
CA ASP A 147 -21.80 0.89 1.64
C ASP A 147 -22.84 -0.25 1.63
N GLY A 148 -22.89 -1.04 0.55
CA GLY A 148 -23.74 -2.24 0.43
C GLY A 148 -23.36 -3.32 1.44
N THR A 149 -22.07 -3.51 1.73
CA THR A 149 -21.62 -4.44 2.78
C THR A 149 -22.07 -3.98 4.16
N LEU A 150 -22.01 -2.68 4.45
CA LEU A 150 -22.54 -2.11 5.69
C LEU A 150 -24.05 -2.32 5.81
N LEU A 151 -24.80 -2.10 4.73
CA LEU A 151 -26.25 -2.34 4.71
C LEU A 151 -26.60 -3.82 4.92
N ALA A 152 -25.86 -4.74 4.30
CA ALA A 152 -26.02 -6.18 4.50
C ALA A 152 -25.78 -6.61 5.95
N ARG A 153 -25.00 -5.82 6.70
CA ARG A 153 -24.68 -6.04 8.13
C ARG A 153 -25.56 -5.29 9.10
N GLY A 154 -26.58 -4.58 8.61
CA GLY A 154 -27.52 -3.83 9.43
C GLY A 154 -27.03 -2.42 9.82
N ASP A 155 -25.88 -1.94 9.35
CA ASP A 155 -25.31 -0.63 9.69
C ASP A 155 -25.97 0.54 8.93
N THR A 156 -27.29 0.51 8.79
CA THR A 156 -28.06 1.49 7.99
C THR A 156 -27.83 2.92 8.49
N GLN A 157 -27.75 3.12 9.81
CA GLN A 157 -27.53 4.43 10.43
C GLN A 157 -26.18 5.05 10.06
N ILE A 158 -25.14 4.24 9.88
CA ILE A 158 -23.80 4.75 9.51
C ILE A 158 -23.79 5.13 8.03
N VAL A 159 -24.43 4.33 7.17
CA VAL A 159 -24.48 4.60 5.73
C VAL A 159 -25.30 5.86 5.42
N SER A 160 -26.38 6.10 6.16
CA SER A 160 -27.23 7.30 5.98
C SER A 160 -26.50 8.62 6.21
N GLU A 161 -25.34 8.61 6.87
CA GLU A 161 -24.50 9.80 7.10
C GLU A 161 -23.78 10.32 5.86
N GLY A 162 -23.60 9.47 4.84
CA GLY A 162 -22.84 9.80 3.62
C GLY A 162 -23.55 9.51 2.30
N ARG A 163 -24.76 8.95 2.35
CA ARG A 163 -25.56 8.58 1.18
C ARG A 163 -27.03 8.43 1.57
N GLU A 164 -27.95 8.71 0.64
CA GLU A 164 -29.36 8.35 0.81
C GLU A 164 -29.55 6.83 0.92
N VAL A 165 -30.43 6.38 1.81
CA VAL A 165 -30.80 4.96 1.92
C VAL A 165 -32.29 4.80 1.64
N LYS A 166 -32.61 3.98 0.65
CA LYS A 166 -33.99 3.66 0.24
C LYS A 166 -34.52 2.46 1.02
N SER A 167 -35.85 2.31 1.03
CA SER A 167 -36.53 1.10 1.52
C SER A 167 -36.32 -0.07 0.56
N GLY A 168 -36.10 -1.27 1.09
CA GLY A 168 -35.90 -2.48 0.30
C GLY A 168 -35.28 -3.61 1.13
N SER A 169 -35.37 -4.85 0.62
CA SER A 169 -34.77 -6.03 1.25
C SER A 169 -33.34 -6.29 0.78
N ASP A 170 -33.01 -5.96 -0.48
CA ASP A 170 -31.67 -6.13 -1.05
C ASP A 170 -30.75 -4.95 -0.66
N PRO A 171 -29.60 -5.19 0.02
CA PRO A 171 -28.65 -4.16 0.39
C PRO A 171 -28.20 -3.25 -0.76
N MET A 172 -28.09 -3.79 -1.98
CA MET A 172 -27.64 -2.99 -3.12
C MET A 172 -28.74 -2.06 -3.66
N GLN A 173 -29.99 -2.52 -3.68
CA GLN A 173 -31.13 -1.69 -4.11
C GLN A 173 -31.45 -0.56 -3.12
N LYS A 174 -31.07 -0.73 -1.85
CA LYS A 174 -31.19 0.30 -0.82
C LYS A 174 -30.23 1.48 -1.02
N LEU A 175 -29.18 1.36 -1.84
CA LEU A 175 -28.24 2.47 -2.07
C LEU A 175 -28.87 3.57 -2.93
N GLY A 176 -28.95 4.78 -2.37
CA GLY A 176 -29.37 6.00 -3.05
C GLY A 176 -28.20 6.87 -3.50
N LYS A 177 -28.44 8.18 -3.67
CA LYS A 177 -27.43 9.14 -4.16
C LYS A 177 -26.31 9.36 -3.15
N ILE A 178 -25.06 9.39 -3.65
CA ILE A 178 -23.87 9.71 -2.85
C ILE A 178 -23.91 11.18 -2.47
N LEU A 179 -23.83 11.47 -1.17
CA LEU A 179 -23.80 12.83 -0.65
C LEU A 179 -22.37 13.29 -0.32
N LYS A 180 -21.47 12.35 -0.05
CA LYS A 180 -20.05 12.60 0.22
C LYS A 180 -19.20 11.55 -0.47
N SER A 181 -18.29 11.95 -1.35
CA SER A 181 -17.27 11.03 -1.91
C SER A 181 -15.98 11.13 -1.08
N PRO A 182 -15.35 10.02 -0.68
CA PRO A 182 -14.06 10.02 0.01
C PRO A 182 -12.89 10.12 -0.97
N PHE A 183 -13.13 9.99 -2.28
CA PHE A 183 -12.07 9.95 -3.28
C PHE A 183 -11.82 11.35 -3.85
N GLU A 184 -10.60 11.86 -3.65
CA GLU A 184 -10.10 12.97 -4.46
C GLU A 184 -9.89 12.47 -5.90
N ARG A 185 -10.42 13.18 -6.89
CA ARG A 185 -10.22 12.83 -8.30
C ARG A 185 -8.74 12.99 -8.63
N PHE A 186 -8.08 11.87 -8.93
CA PHE A 186 -6.66 11.86 -9.24
C PHE A 186 -6.36 12.68 -10.51
N SER A 187 -5.30 13.48 -10.48
CA SER A 187 -4.89 14.26 -11.65
C SER A 187 -4.29 13.34 -12.72
N PRO A 188 -4.73 13.43 -13.99
CA PRO A 188 -4.12 12.69 -15.11
C PRO A 188 -2.59 12.86 -15.19
N LYS A 189 -2.06 13.98 -14.67
CA LYS A 189 -0.63 14.26 -14.59
C LYS A 189 0.16 13.19 -13.86
N ALA A 190 -0.42 12.51 -12.87
CA ALA A 190 0.28 11.46 -12.12
C ALA A 190 0.43 10.15 -12.91
N ILE A 191 -0.54 9.83 -13.79
CA ILE A 191 -0.42 8.70 -14.73
C ILE A 191 0.64 9.02 -15.79
N ILE A 192 0.59 10.21 -16.38
CA ILE A 192 1.58 10.65 -17.37
C ILE A 192 2.97 10.59 -16.74
N ARG A 193 3.12 11.09 -15.52
CA ARG A 193 4.37 11.01 -14.75
C ARG A 193 4.82 9.56 -14.51
N TYR A 194 3.92 8.68 -14.13
CA TYR A 194 4.24 7.27 -13.92
C TYR A 194 4.70 6.60 -15.23
N ILE A 195 4.01 6.85 -16.35
CA ILE A 195 4.40 6.35 -17.68
C ILE A 195 5.78 6.89 -18.08
N MET A 196 6.07 8.18 -17.85
CA MET A 196 7.38 8.77 -18.15
C MET A 196 8.51 8.19 -17.30
N TYR A 197 8.25 7.82 -16.03
CA TYR A 197 9.25 7.23 -15.13
C TYR A 197 9.28 5.70 -15.12
N LEU A 198 8.39 5.05 -15.86
CA LEU A 198 8.33 3.59 -15.98
C LEU A 198 9.66 2.99 -16.50
N PRO A 199 10.32 3.58 -17.52
CA PRO A 199 11.65 3.14 -17.96
C PRO A 199 12.75 3.27 -16.89
N LEU A 200 12.53 4.06 -15.84
CA LEU A 200 13.53 4.40 -14.82
C LEU A 200 13.55 3.42 -13.63
N ASN A 201 12.60 2.48 -13.54
CA ASN A 201 12.50 1.53 -12.41
C ASN A 201 13.26 0.20 -12.62
N ALA A 202 14.34 0.20 -13.41
CA ALA A 202 15.18 -0.97 -13.65
C ALA A 202 16.10 -1.33 -12.46
N ILE A 203 15.58 -1.39 -11.21
CA ILE A 203 16.34 -1.84 -10.03
C ILE A 203 15.70 -3.11 -9.44
N PRO A 204 16.26 -4.30 -9.71
CA PRO A 204 15.65 -5.56 -9.29
C PRO A 204 15.78 -5.86 -7.79
N VAL A 205 14.75 -6.54 -7.28
CA VAL A 205 14.67 -7.34 -6.03
C VAL A 205 14.51 -6.57 -4.73
N VAL A 206 15.45 -5.71 -4.33
CA VAL A 206 15.31 -4.96 -3.04
C VAL A 206 14.22 -3.89 -3.15
N GLY A 207 14.16 -3.22 -4.31
CA GLY A 207 13.14 -2.23 -4.61
C GLY A 207 11.72 -2.81 -4.55
N THR A 208 11.52 -4.04 -5.02
CA THR A 208 10.20 -4.69 -5.04
C THR A 208 9.68 -5.01 -3.64
N ALA A 209 10.53 -5.55 -2.76
CA ALA A 209 10.13 -5.85 -1.38
C ALA A 209 9.79 -4.56 -0.61
N ILE A 210 10.63 -3.54 -0.72
CA ILE A 210 10.39 -2.23 -0.11
C ILE A 210 9.11 -1.59 -0.69
N PHE A 211 8.92 -1.68 -2.00
CA PHE A 211 7.73 -1.19 -2.68
C PHE A 211 6.46 -1.88 -2.18
N ILE A 212 6.46 -3.21 -2.04
CA ILE A 212 5.33 -3.97 -1.49
C ILE A 212 5.01 -3.50 -0.07
N VAL A 213 6.03 -3.29 0.76
CA VAL A 213 5.83 -2.83 2.14
C VAL A 213 5.26 -1.42 2.20
N ILE A 214 5.82 -0.47 1.43
CA ILE A 214 5.33 0.91 1.36
C ILE A 214 3.90 0.94 0.80
N GLN A 215 3.67 0.22 -0.30
CA GLN A 215 2.37 0.14 -0.95
C GLN A 215 1.35 -0.51 -0.01
N GLY A 216 1.70 -1.61 0.65
CA GLY A 216 0.88 -2.29 1.63
C GLY A 216 0.51 -1.38 2.80
N ARG A 217 1.47 -0.64 3.38
CA ARG A 217 1.20 0.32 4.45
C ARG A 217 0.21 1.40 4.01
N ASN A 218 0.41 1.99 2.84
CA ASN A 218 -0.48 3.02 2.28
C ASN A 218 -1.87 2.46 1.97
N ARG A 219 -1.92 1.28 1.35
CA ARG A 219 -3.14 0.55 1.01
C ARG A 219 -3.95 0.21 2.25
N GLY A 220 -3.27 -0.20 3.31
CA GLY A 220 -3.83 -0.41 4.64
C GLY A 220 -4.52 0.84 5.13
N LYS A 221 -3.78 1.96 5.29
CA LYS A 221 -4.31 3.24 5.81
C LYS A 221 -5.59 3.69 5.11
N GLY A 222 -5.67 3.51 3.79
CA GLY A 222 -6.82 3.91 2.98
C GLY A 222 -8.07 3.02 3.11
N VAL A 223 -7.96 1.82 3.70
CA VAL A 223 -9.05 0.84 3.71
C VAL A 223 -10.29 1.28 4.51
N HIS A 224 -10.11 2.23 5.43
CA HIS A 224 -11.18 2.75 6.28
C HIS A 224 -11.55 4.20 5.98
N ASP A 225 -11.08 4.77 4.88
CA ASP A 225 -11.33 6.18 4.57
C ASP A 225 -12.83 6.49 4.45
N ARG A 226 -13.58 5.61 3.78
CA ARG A 226 -15.04 5.70 3.71
C ARG A 226 -15.68 5.56 5.09
N TYR A 227 -15.23 4.63 5.93
CA TYR A 227 -15.74 4.45 7.29
C TYR A 227 -15.53 5.71 8.14
N PHE A 228 -14.32 6.27 8.14
CA PHE A 228 -14.00 7.49 8.88
C PHE A 228 -14.81 8.68 8.41
N GLN A 229 -15.06 8.77 7.10
CA GLN A 229 -15.93 9.78 6.52
C GLN A 229 -17.37 9.64 7.01
N LEU A 230 -17.93 8.42 7.00
CA LEU A 230 -19.29 8.16 7.50
C LEU A 230 -19.41 8.44 9.01
N LYS A 231 -18.37 8.16 9.79
CA LYS A 231 -18.28 8.53 11.21
C LYS A 231 -17.96 10.01 11.48
N ARG A 232 -17.80 10.82 10.43
CA ARG A 232 -17.46 12.25 10.52
C ARG A 232 -16.21 12.53 11.35
N TRP A 233 -15.20 11.67 11.26
CA TRP A 233 -13.93 11.88 11.97
C TRP A 233 -13.15 13.06 11.38
N SER A 234 -12.60 13.91 12.24
CA SER A 234 -11.69 14.97 11.83
C SER A 234 -10.33 14.40 11.38
N ALA A 235 -9.59 15.14 10.54
CA ALA A 235 -8.27 14.72 10.08
C ALA A 235 -7.27 14.42 11.24
N PRO A 236 -7.21 15.22 12.33
CA PRO A 236 -6.37 14.90 13.49
C PRO A 236 -6.77 13.59 14.16
N LYS A 237 -8.08 13.35 14.34
CA LYS A 237 -8.59 12.11 14.95
C LYS A 237 -8.26 10.87 14.11
N ARG A 238 -8.41 10.97 12.79
CA ARG A 238 -8.02 9.91 11.84
C ARG A 238 -6.52 9.63 11.92
N SER A 239 -5.70 10.68 11.93
CA SER A 239 -4.23 10.53 12.01
C SER A 239 -3.80 9.83 13.30
N ASP A 240 -4.30 10.30 14.46
CA ASP A 240 -4.02 9.69 15.76
C ASP A 240 -4.40 8.20 15.81
N TRP A 241 -5.59 7.85 15.30
CA TRP A 241 -6.03 6.47 15.20
C TRP A 241 -5.11 5.60 14.33
N LEU A 242 -4.77 6.07 13.13
CA LEU A 242 -3.91 5.33 12.20
C LEU A 242 -2.51 5.15 12.77
N ASN A 243 -1.99 6.13 13.53
CA ASN A 243 -0.68 6.06 14.18
C ASN A 243 -0.68 5.06 15.35
N LYS A 244 -1.78 4.96 16.10
CA LYS A 244 -1.95 3.93 17.15
C LYS A 244 -2.15 2.52 16.58
N ASN A 245 -2.56 2.40 15.33
CA ASN A 245 -2.94 1.13 14.70
C ASN A 245 -2.07 0.75 13.48
N VAL A 246 -0.81 1.21 13.42
CA VAL A 246 0.05 0.97 12.24
C VAL A 246 0.21 -0.52 11.92
N GLY A 247 0.42 -1.37 12.93
CA GLY A 247 0.62 -2.81 12.76
C GLY A 247 -0.52 -3.51 12.01
N PRO A 248 -1.76 -3.49 12.54
CA PRO A 248 -2.92 -4.09 11.87
C PRO A 248 -3.16 -3.58 10.45
N TYR A 249 -3.07 -2.27 10.23
CA TYR A 249 -3.27 -1.66 8.92
C TYR A 249 -2.19 -2.10 7.92
N THR A 250 -0.95 -2.19 8.37
CA THR A 250 0.16 -2.68 7.54
C THR A 250 -0.02 -4.16 7.21
N ALA A 251 -0.42 -4.99 8.18
CA ALA A 251 -0.65 -6.43 7.97
C ALA A 251 -1.78 -6.70 6.97
N PHE A 252 -2.92 -6.01 7.14
CA PHE A 252 -4.03 -6.06 6.18
C PHE A 252 -3.54 -5.64 4.79
N GLY A 253 -2.90 -4.48 4.73
CA GLY A 253 -2.49 -3.86 3.48
C GLY A 253 -1.47 -4.70 2.71
N LEU A 254 -0.54 -5.36 3.40
CA LEU A 254 0.41 -6.30 2.80
C LEU A 254 -0.30 -7.47 2.11
N VAL A 255 -1.19 -8.18 2.82
CA VAL A 255 -1.92 -9.31 2.23
C VAL A 255 -2.87 -8.86 1.12
N ALA A 256 -3.55 -7.73 1.31
CA ALA A 256 -4.40 -7.13 0.29
C ALA A 256 -3.59 -6.81 -0.98
N THR A 257 -2.42 -6.19 -0.85
CA THR A 257 -1.52 -5.88 -1.96
C THR A 257 -1.03 -7.15 -2.65
N LEU A 258 -0.64 -8.19 -1.91
CA LEU A 258 -0.19 -9.46 -2.50
C LEU A 258 -1.29 -10.15 -3.31
N LEU A 259 -2.53 -10.16 -2.81
CA LEU A 259 -3.67 -10.66 -3.57
C LEU A 259 -3.93 -9.81 -4.82
N GLU A 260 -3.88 -8.49 -4.68
CA GLU A 260 -4.07 -7.53 -5.78
C GLU A 260 -2.91 -7.55 -6.82
N MET A 261 -1.81 -8.24 -6.53
CA MET A 261 -0.72 -8.49 -7.47
C MET A 261 -0.97 -9.70 -8.38
N ILE A 262 -1.92 -10.58 -8.04
CA ILE A 262 -2.26 -11.74 -8.86
C ILE A 262 -2.89 -11.21 -10.18
N PRO A 263 -2.22 -11.39 -11.34
CA PRO A 263 -2.76 -10.90 -12.60
C PRO A 263 -4.14 -11.50 -12.88
N VAL A 264 -5.01 -10.76 -13.59
CA VAL A 264 -6.40 -11.15 -13.90
C VAL A 264 -7.34 -11.16 -12.68
N ALA A 265 -6.92 -11.72 -11.55
CA ALA A 265 -7.71 -11.78 -10.32
C ALA A 265 -7.61 -10.51 -9.46
N SER A 266 -6.65 -9.62 -9.73
CA SER A 266 -6.40 -8.38 -8.98
C SER A 266 -7.66 -7.54 -8.77
N MET A 267 -8.52 -7.47 -9.78
CA MET A 267 -9.77 -6.72 -9.73
C MET A 267 -10.77 -7.36 -8.80
N PHE A 268 -10.94 -8.67 -8.86
CA PHE A 268 -11.79 -9.38 -7.92
C PHE A 268 -11.31 -9.12 -6.48
N PHE A 269 -10.00 -9.23 -6.23
CA PHE A 269 -9.45 -8.98 -4.90
C PHE A 269 -9.59 -7.53 -4.43
N THR A 270 -9.58 -6.58 -5.36
CA THR A 270 -9.86 -5.16 -5.07
C THR A 270 -11.25 -5.00 -4.42
N PHE A 271 -12.27 -5.68 -4.93
CA PHE A 271 -13.62 -5.68 -4.38
C PHE A 271 -13.71 -6.44 -3.05
N THR A 272 -13.09 -7.63 -2.95
CA THR A 272 -13.12 -8.44 -1.71
C THR A 272 -12.46 -7.71 -0.53
N ASN A 273 -11.37 -6.98 -0.80
CA ASN A 273 -10.65 -6.21 0.21
C ASN A 273 -11.43 -4.98 0.70
N THR A 274 -12.50 -4.58 0.00
CA THR A 274 -13.29 -3.39 0.34
C THR A 274 -14.41 -3.71 1.34
N GLY A 275 -15.02 -4.90 1.27
CA GLY A 275 -16.16 -5.26 2.13
C GLY A 275 -15.80 -5.70 3.57
N GLU A 276 -14.66 -6.36 3.78
CA GLU A 276 -14.40 -7.04 5.06
C GLU A 276 -13.46 -6.33 6.04
N SER A 277 -12.78 -5.26 5.64
CA SER A 277 -11.91 -4.48 6.54
C SER A 277 -12.63 -3.97 7.79
N PHE A 278 -13.94 -3.72 7.66
CA PHE A 278 -14.82 -3.14 8.66
C PHE A 278 -14.96 -3.94 9.98
N LYS A 279 -14.91 -5.29 9.95
CA LYS A 279 -15.18 -6.11 11.14
C LYS A 279 -14.12 -5.98 12.25
N TYR A 280 -12.92 -5.51 11.92
CA TYR A 280 -11.82 -5.47 12.89
C TYR A 280 -12.03 -4.43 14.02
N TYR A 281 -12.90 -3.42 13.86
CA TYR A 281 -13.00 -2.31 14.83
C TYR A 281 -14.41 -1.99 15.36
N ARG A 282 -15.42 -2.85 15.13
CA ARG A 282 -16.70 -2.80 15.88
C ARG A 282 -16.56 -3.32 17.33
N GLY A 283 -15.35 -3.56 17.82
CA GLY A 283 -15.09 -4.03 19.19
C GLY A 283 -15.25 -5.54 19.39
N GLU A 284 -15.72 -6.31 18.41
CA GLU A 284 -15.89 -7.78 18.51
C GLU A 284 -14.56 -8.56 18.57
N TYR A 285 -13.42 -7.91 18.31
CA TYR A 285 -12.07 -8.46 18.49
C TYR A 285 -11.13 -7.44 19.15
N GLN A 286 -11.64 -6.62 20.08
CA GLN A 286 -10.73 -6.12 21.10
C GLN A 286 -10.18 -7.36 21.81
N LEU A 287 -8.88 -7.61 21.68
CA LEU A 287 -8.16 -8.28 22.75
C LEU A 287 -8.23 -7.32 23.94
N THR A 288 -9.36 -7.33 24.64
CA THR A 288 -9.36 -7.10 26.07
C THR A 288 -8.44 -8.16 26.69
N PRO A 289 -7.66 -7.84 27.72
CA PRO A 289 -7.68 -8.76 28.84
C PRO A 289 -9.12 -8.92 29.34
#